data_AF-A0A0M9FRW5-F1
#
_entry.id   AF-A0A0M9FRW5-F1
#
_cell.length_a   1.000
_cell.length_b   1.000
_cell.length_c   1.000
_cell.angle_alpha   90.00
_cell.angle_beta   90.00
_cell.angle_gamma   90.00
#
_symmetry.space_group_name_H-M   'P 1'
#
loop_
_entity.id
_entity.type
_entity.pdbx_description
1 polymer ?
#
loop_
_entity_poly.entity_id
_entity_poly.type
_entity_poly.pdbx_seq_one_letter_code
_entity_poly.pdbx_strand_id
1 'polypeptide(L)'
;MTAAAKVARVVSSRLRVIQRDYLTRRGGRTHHLRSSVAVDYTPAYFAAYKADPNLCPRLIDAEAIHGDEQAFWSARRDFYRGGASRSYYPTWDRQAQALVMLTREVARVPQEAAFRLFTLGLKMLLLPRLVTNAELMLPSWVLMNTEGPLGAALEGTPKTAAESGGDKSSAANKENAKSEGSGGAPVDGAGPDTAK
;
A
#
# COMPACT_ATOMS: atom_id res chain seq x y z
N MET A 1 -19.43 4.89 21.58
CA MET A 1 -18.01 5.02 21.23
C MET A 1 -17.67 3.94 20.23
N THR A 2 -17.54 4.28 18.95
CA THR A 2 -17.07 3.37 17.91
C THR A 2 -15.55 3.23 18.04
N ALA A 3 -15.10 2.16 18.69
CA ALA A 3 -13.68 1.84 18.71
C ALA A 3 -13.24 1.56 17.27
N ALA A 4 -12.41 2.44 16.69
CA ALA A 4 -11.80 2.23 15.39
C ALA A 4 -11.02 0.90 15.44
N ALA A 5 -11.50 -0.10 14.70
CA ALA A 5 -10.88 -1.41 14.64
C ALA A 5 -9.42 -1.27 14.20
N LYS A 6 -8.48 -1.67 15.06
CA LYS A 6 -7.03 -1.63 14.78
C LYS A 6 -6.64 -2.75 13.82
N VAL A 7 -7.04 -2.63 12.55
CA VAL A 7 -6.47 -3.43 11.46
C VAL A 7 -5.29 -2.66 10.89
N ALA A 8 -4.16 -3.34 10.69
CA ALA A 8 -2.99 -2.72 10.06
C ALA A 8 -3.38 -2.15 8.68
N ARG A 9 -2.91 -0.94 8.35
CA ARG A 9 -3.27 -0.22 7.10
C ARG A 9 -2.99 -1.03 5.82
N VAL A 10 -1.99 -1.91 5.87
CA VAL A 10 -1.61 -2.81 4.76
C VAL A 10 -2.68 -3.89 4.49
N VAL A 11 -3.52 -4.17 5.48
CA VAL A 11 -4.47 -5.30 5.47
C VAL A 11 -5.93 -4.81 5.51
N SER A 12 -6.16 -3.53 5.78
CA SER A 12 -7.51 -2.93 5.87
C SER A 12 -8.35 -3.02 4.59
N SER A 13 -7.73 -3.21 3.43
CA SER A 13 -8.46 -3.43 2.17
C SER A 13 -9.05 -4.84 2.03
N ARG A 14 -8.57 -5.81 2.82
CA ARG A 14 -8.90 -7.24 2.67
C ARG A 14 -9.50 -7.86 3.92
N LEU A 15 -9.17 -7.35 5.10
CA LEU A 15 -9.70 -7.85 6.36
C LEU A 15 -10.60 -6.80 6.99
N ARG A 16 -11.62 -7.29 7.69
CA ARG A 16 -12.51 -6.49 8.51
C ARG A 16 -12.68 -7.15 9.87
N VAL A 17 -12.91 -6.33 10.89
CA VAL A 17 -13.33 -6.82 12.20
C VAL A 17 -14.85 -6.83 12.21
N ILE A 18 -15.43 -7.99 12.50
CA ILE A 18 -16.87 -8.14 12.68
C ILE A 18 -17.11 -8.41 14.16
N GLN A 19 -17.94 -7.57 14.77
CA GLN A 19 -18.50 -7.82 16.09
C GLN A 19 -19.99 -8.14 15.92
N ARG A 20 -20.43 -9.26 16.49
CA ARG A 20 -21.84 -9.67 16.50
C ARG A 20 -22.25 -9.99 17.93
N ASP A 21 -23.30 -9.33 18.37
CA ASP A 21 -23.82 -9.51 19.73
C ASP A 21 -25.11 -10.34 19.67
N TYR A 22 -25.16 -11.38 20.50
CA TYR A 22 -26.24 -12.37 20.54
C TYR A 22 -26.84 -12.43 21.94
N LEU A 23 -28.17 -12.58 22.01
CA LEU A 23 -28.86 -12.89 23.25
C LEU A 23 -28.97 -14.40 23.39
N THR A 24 -28.41 -14.96 24.46
CA THR A 24 -28.44 -16.40 24.75
C THR A 24 -29.20 -16.68 26.03
N ARG A 25 -29.96 -17.79 26.07
CA ARG A 25 -30.65 -18.27 27.27
C ARG A 25 -29.79 -19.34 27.94
N ARG A 26 -29.56 -19.23 29.25
CA ARG A 26 -28.83 -20.25 30.03
C ARG A 26 -29.59 -20.52 31.33
N GLY A 27 -29.98 -21.78 31.54
CA GLY A 27 -30.57 -22.23 32.82
C GLY A 27 -31.85 -21.46 33.23
N GLY A 28 -32.76 -21.20 32.30
CA GLY A 28 -34.04 -20.56 32.60
C GLY A 28 -34.03 -19.03 32.68
N ARG A 29 -32.88 -18.38 32.98
CA ARG A 29 -32.72 -16.93 32.86
C ARG A 29 -32.65 -16.53 31.39
N THR A 30 -33.54 -15.62 31.00
CA THR A 30 -33.62 -15.08 29.66
C THR A 30 -32.69 -13.86 29.57
N HIS A 31 -31.84 -13.83 28.54
CA HIS A 31 -31.00 -12.71 28.11
C HIS A 31 -29.61 -12.56 28.78
N HIS A 32 -28.69 -13.49 28.48
CA HIS A 32 -27.25 -13.21 28.56
C HIS A 32 -26.75 -12.68 27.21
N LEU A 33 -26.22 -11.46 27.19
CA LEU A 33 -25.51 -10.91 26.03
C LEU A 33 -24.17 -11.64 25.85
N ARG A 34 -23.94 -12.21 24.67
CA ARG A 34 -22.67 -12.78 24.24
C ARG A 34 -22.23 -12.11 22.95
N SER A 35 -21.05 -11.52 22.96
CA SER A 35 -20.43 -10.95 21.77
C SER A 35 -19.48 -11.97 21.14
N SER A 36 -19.53 -12.16 19.82
CA SER A 36 -18.42 -12.72 19.06
C SER A 36 -17.70 -11.61 18.31
N VAL A 37 -16.38 -11.61 18.41
CA VAL A 37 -15.51 -10.69 17.67
C VAL A 37 -14.56 -11.54 16.85
N ALA A 38 -14.57 -11.34 15.53
CA ALA A 38 -13.75 -12.09 14.59
C ALA A 38 -13.10 -11.14 13.57
N VAL A 39 -11.96 -11.58 13.04
CA VAL A 39 -11.31 -10.95 11.90
C VAL A 39 -11.61 -11.81 10.69
N ASP A 40 -12.42 -11.28 9.78
CA ASP A 40 -12.86 -11.98 8.59
C ASP A 40 -12.33 -11.28 7.34
N TYR A 41 -12.22 -12.03 6.24
CA TYR A 41 -12.02 -11.44 4.92
C TYR A 41 -13.22 -10.56 4.52
N THR A 42 -12.95 -9.54 3.70
CA THR A 42 -14.01 -8.72 3.11
C THR A 42 -14.87 -9.59 2.20
N PRO A 43 -16.20 -9.33 2.11
CA PRO A 43 -17.09 -10.15 1.28
C PRO A 43 -16.66 -10.22 -0.18
N ALA A 44 -16.16 -9.12 -0.73
CA ALA A 44 -15.65 -9.05 -2.10
C ALA A 44 -14.43 -9.98 -2.31
N TYR A 45 -13.49 -10.00 -1.35
CA TYR A 45 -12.31 -10.86 -1.44
C TYR A 45 -12.69 -12.34 -1.35
N PHE A 46 -13.62 -12.69 -0.45
CA PHE A 46 -14.08 -14.08 -0.31
C PHE A 46 -14.97 -14.54 -1.47
N ALA A 47 -15.77 -13.65 -2.06
CA ALA A 47 -16.54 -13.94 -3.27
C ALA A 47 -15.63 -14.22 -4.46
N ALA A 48 -14.54 -13.46 -4.61
CA ALA A 48 -13.54 -13.71 -5.65
C ALA A 48 -12.86 -15.08 -5.48
N TYR A 49 -12.51 -15.46 -4.24
CA TYR A 49 -11.96 -16.80 -3.96
C TYR A 49 -12.91 -17.93 -4.35
N LYS A 50 -14.21 -17.78 -4.06
CA LYS A 50 -15.23 -18.78 -4.42
C LYS A 50 -15.45 -18.91 -5.92
N ALA A 51 -15.34 -17.80 -6.65
CA ALA A 51 -15.46 -17.82 -8.10
C ALA A 51 -14.27 -18.54 -8.72
N ASP A 52 -13.06 -18.12 -8.36
CA ASP A 52 -11.81 -18.74 -8.81
C ASP A 52 -10.76 -18.71 -7.69
N PRO A 53 -10.25 -19.89 -7.25
CA PRO A 53 -9.21 -19.95 -6.22
C PRO A 53 -7.94 -19.15 -6.58
N ASN A 54 -7.61 -19.10 -7.87
CA ASN A 54 -6.42 -18.41 -8.40
C ASN A 54 -6.47 -16.88 -8.23
N LEU A 55 -7.67 -16.29 -8.09
CA LEU A 55 -7.81 -14.84 -7.88
C LEU A 55 -7.37 -14.40 -6.48
N CYS A 56 -7.24 -15.35 -5.54
CA CYS A 56 -6.91 -15.07 -4.16
C CYS A 56 -5.64 -15.82 -3.72
N PRO A 57 -4.45 -15.36 -4.13
CA PRO A 57 -3.18 -16.09 -3.94
C PRO A 57 -2.71 -16.22 -2.48
N ARG A 58 -3.43 -15.63 -1.53
CA ARG A 58 -3.11 -15.70 -0.09
C ARG A 58 -3.98 -16.70 0.67
N LEU A 59 -4.98 -17.27 0.00
CA LEU A 59 -5.74 -18.39 0.49
C LEU A 59 -5.22 -19.61 -0.24
N ILE A 60 -4.88 -20.65 0.52
CA ILE A 60 -4.33 -21.89 0.01
C ILE A 60 -5.24 -22.99 0.50
N ASP A 61 -5.64 -23.85 -0.41
CA ASP A 61 -6.43 -25.04 -0.09
C ASP A 61 -5.59 -26.00 0.77
N ALA A 62 -6.18 -26.61 1.79
CA ALA A 62 -5.41 -27.41 2.74
C ALA A 62 -4.94 -28.74 2.14
N GLU A 63 -5.71 -29.31 1.21
CA GLU A 63 -5.29 -30.45 0.39
C GLU A 63 -4.02 -30.18 -0.41
N ALA A 64 -3.80 -28.95 -0.87
CA ALA A 64 -2.58 -28.59 -1.60
C ALA A 64 -1.32 -28.56 -0.71
N ILE A 65 -1.48 -28.49 0.61
CA ILE A 65 -0.37 -28.39 1.56
C ILE A 65 0.09 -29.78 2.01
N HIS A 66 -0.85 -30.64 2.39
CA HIS A 66 -0.54 -31.92 3.02
C HIS A 66 -1.27 -33.12 2.42
N GLY A 67 -1.96 -32.94 1.29
CA GLY A 67 -2.74 -33.99 0.64
C GLY A 67 -4.04 -34.28 1.39
N ASP A 68 -4.43 -35.55 1.45
CA ASP A 68 -5.71 -35.99 2.01
C ASP A 68 -6.00 -35.46 3.43
N GLU A 69 -6.89 -34.47 3.52
CA GLU A 69 -7.36 -33.86 4.76
C GLU A 69 -8.09 -34.87 5.65
N GLN A 70 -8.83 -35.80 5.05
CA GLN A 70 -9.60 -36.77 5.80
C GLN A 70 -8.66 -37.70 6.55
N ALA A 71 -7.61 -38.21 5.89
CA ALA A 71 -6.57 -39.00 6.55
C ALA A 71 -5.81 -38.17 7.60
N PHE A 72 -5.49 -36.91 7.30
CA PHE A 72 -4.71 -36.06 8.20
C PHE A 72 -5.46 -35.74 9.51
N TRP A 73 -6.69 -35.23 9.44
CA TRP A 73 -7.45 -34.81 10.63
C TRP A 73 -8.02 -36.00 11.41
N SER A 74 -8.38 -37.09 10.72
CA SER A 74 -8.91 -38.29 11.38
C SER A 74 -7.85 -39.29 11.83
N ALA A 75 -6.57 -39.06 11.51
CA ALA A 75 -5.51 -39.97 11.91
C ALA A 75 -5.46 -40.13 13.43
N ARG A 76 -5.25 -41.39 13.84
CA ARG A 76 -5.17 -41.78 15.24
C ARG A 76 -3.74 -42.14 15.62
N ARG A 77 -3.42 -41.97 16.90
CA ARG A 77 -2.10 -42.28 17.43
C ARG A 77 -1.97 -43.79 17.62
N ASP A 78 -1.15 -44.40 16.77
CA ASP A 78 -0.94 -45.85 16.75
C ASP A 78 0.32 -46.31 17.52
N PHE A 79 1.13 -45.36 18.00
CA PHE A 79 2.38 -45.66 18.70
C PHE A 79 2.15 -46.38 20.03
N TYR A 80 2.60 -47.64 20.11
CA TYR A 80 2.48 -48.56 21.26
C TYR A 80 1.06 -48.73 21.85
N ARG A 81 0.01 -48.35 21.13
CA ARG A 81 -1.38 -48.56 21.52
C ARG A 81 -2.08 -49.51 20.54
N GLY A 82 -2.27 -50.75 20.97
CA GLY A 82 -3.17 -51.70 20.31
C GLY A 82 -4.63 -51.47 20.77
N GLY A 83 -5.59 -51.53 19.82
CA GLY A 83 -7.03 -51.63 20.14
C GLY A 83 -7.83 -50.32 20.16
N ALA A 84 -8.96 -50.35 20.88
CA ALA A 84 -10.05 -49.35 20.84
C ALA A 84 -9.73 -47.99 21.53
N SER A 85 -8.59 -47.85 22.19
CA SER A 85 -8.17 -46.62 22.91
C SER A 85 -7.26 -45.69 22.08
N ARG A 86 -7.39 -45.78 20.75
CA ARG A 86 -6.70 -44.90 19.81
C ARG A 86 -7.32 -43.50 19.84
N SER A 87 -6.64 -42.58 20.50
CA SER A 87 -7.00 -41.16 20.51
C SER A 87 -6.53 -40.47 19.22
N TYR A 88 -7.30 -39.47 18.77
CA TYR A 88 -6.84 -38.54 17.74
C TYR A 88 -5.58 -37.79 18.17
N TYR A 89 -4.84 -37.26 17.20
CA TYR A 89 -3.78 -36.30 17.50
C TYR A 89 -4.37 -35.03 18.13
N PRO A 90 -3.68 -34.41 19.10
CA PRO A 90 -4.17 -33.19 19.72
C PRO A 90 -4.17 -32.05 18.71
N THR A 91 -5.10 -31.10 18.89
CA THR A 91 -5.29 -29.97 17.97
C THR A 91 -4.04 -29.12 17.78
N TRP A 92 -3.27 -28.88 18.86
CA TRP A 92 -2.05 -28.09 18.80
C TRP A 92 -0.97 -28.71 17.91
N ASP A 93 -0.86 -30.04 17.90
CA ASP A 93 0.14 -30.76 17.09
C ASP A 93 -0.23 -30.67 15.60
N ARG A 94 -1.51 -30.86 15.27
CA ARG A 94 -2.00 -30.68 13.90
C ARG A 94 -1.85 -29.26 13.39
N GLN A 95 -2.16 -28.27 14.23
CA GLN A 95 -1.96 -26.86 13.91
C GLN A 95 -0.48 -26.54 13.69
N ALA A 96 0.42 -27.07 14.53
CA ALA A 96 1.85 -26.90 14.38
C ALA A 96 2.37 -27.54 13.09
N GLN A 97 1.97 -28.77 12.78
CA GLN A 97 2.34 -29.46 11.54
C GLN A 97 1.87 -28.68 10.30
N ALA A 98 0.62 -28.23 10.28
CA ALA A 98 0.07 -27.43 9.18
C ALA A 98 0.83 -26.10 9.00
N LEU A 99 1.15 -25.40 10.10
CA LEU A 99 1.92 -24.17 10.06
C LEU A 99 3.34 -24.41 9.54
N VAL A 100 4.01 -25.47 10.02
CA VAL A 100 5.35 -25.83 9.56
C VAL A 100 5.35 -26.10 8.06
N MET A 101 4.33 -26.80 7.53
CA MET A 101 4.20 -27.08 6.10
C MET A 101 3.98 -25.80 5.29
N LEU A 102 3.17 -24.87 5.79
CA LEU A 102 2.94 -23.55 5.18
C LEU A 102 4.20 -22.67 5.14
N THR A 103 5.05 -22.76 6.14
CA THR A 103 6.25 -21.92 6.27
C THR A 103 7.52 -22.58 5.75
N ARG A 104 7.43 -23.70 5.04
CA ARG A 104 8.61 -24.36 4.46
C ARG A 104 9.31 -23.42 3.47
N GLU A 105 10.62 -23.52 3.44
CA GLU A 105 11.43 -22.72 2.53
C GLU A 105 11.10 -23.08 1.07
N VAL A 106 10.69 -22.08 0.30
CA VAL A 106 10.46 -22.24 -1.14
C VAL A 106 11.81 -22.15 -1.83
N ALA A 107 12.17 -23.16 -2.62
CA ALA A 107 13.36 -23.14 -3.47
C ALA A 107 13.26 -21.97 -4.46
N ARG A 108 13.94 -20.86 -4.14
CA ARG A 108 13.93 -19.65 -4.98
C ARG A 108 14.74 -19.90 -6.24
N VAL A 109 14.17 -19.55 -7.39
CA VAL A 109 14.83 -19.69 -8.68
C VAL A 109 16.03 -18.74 -8.74
N PRO A 110 17.21 -19.16 -9.24
CA PRO A 110 18.40 -18.29 -9.33
C PRO A 110 18.16 -17.02 -10.15
N GLN A 111 17.16 -17.01 -11.05
CA GLN A 111 16.72 -15.83 -11.78
C GLN A 111 16.21 -14.71 -10.85
N GLU A 112 15.50 -15.04 -9.76
CA GLU A 112 15.10 -14.06 -8.75
C GLU A 112 16.33 -13.46 -8.05
N ALA A 113 17.33 -14.28 -7.75
CA ALA A 113 18.58 -13.82 -7.15
C ALA A 113 19.35 -12.90 -8.09
N ALA A 114 19.45 -13.27 -9.38
CA ALA A 114 20.06 -12.43 -10.41
C ALA A 114 19.33 -11.08 -10.56
N PHE A 115 17.99 -11.08 -10.53
CA PHE A 115 17.21 -9.84 -10.55
C PHE A 115 17.48 -8.97 -9.31
N ARG A 116 17.54 -9.57 -8.11
CA ARG A 116 17.88 -8.83 -6.89
C ARG A 116 19.29 -8.23 -6.96
N LEU A 117 20.27 -8.98 -7.45
CA LEU A 117 21.63 -8.49 -7.69
C LEU A 117 21.65 -7.33 -8.70
N PHE A 118 20.87 -7.45 -9.79
CA PHE A 118 20.70 -6.37 -10.76
C PHE A 118 20.10 -5.12 -10.11
N THR A 119 19.04 -5.25 -9.30
CA THR A 119 18.43 -4.09 -8.62
C THR A 119 19.37 -3.41 -7.63
N LEU A 120 20.27 -4.18 -7.01
CA LEU A 120 21.31 -3.63 -6.12
C LEU A 120 22.34 -2.81 -6.91
N GLY A 121 22.75 -3.30 -8.08
CA GLY A 121 23.67 -2.60 -8.99
C GLY A 121 23.04 -1.46 -9.79
N LEU A 122 21.71 -1.39 -9.88
CA LEU A 122 21.00 -0.42 -10.72
C LEU A 122 21.34 1.03 -10.36
N LYS A 123 21.44 1.34 -9.06
CA LYS A 123 21.85 2.69 -8.62
C LYS A 123 23.25 3.07 -9.08
N MET A 124 24.20 2.13 -9.00
CA MET A 124 25.57 2.34 -9.46
C MET A 124 25.67 2.45 -10.98
N LEU A 125 24.76 1.81 -11.73
CA LEU A 125 24.69 1.93 -13.18
C LEU A 125 24.05 3.25 -13.64
N LEU A 126 23.04 3.74 -12.92
CA LEU A 126 22.35 4.98 -13.22
C LEU A 126 23.14 6.24 -12.84
N LEU A 127 24.00 6.16 -11.82
CA LEU A 127 24.81 7.30 -11.36
C LEU A 127 25.73 7.87 -12.44
N PRO A 128 26.58 7.09 -13.14
CA PRO A 128 27.40 7.60 -14.24
C PRO A 128 26.56 8.19 -15.36
N ARG A 129 25.41 7.58 -15.68
CA ARG A 129 24.50 8.12 -16.71
C ARG A 129 23.87 9.44 -16.32
N LEU A 130 23.53 9.61 -15.05
CA LEU A 130 23.05 10.89 -14.52
C LEU A 130 24.14 11.96 -14.58
N VAL A 131 25.38 11.61 -14.23
CA VAL A 131 26.52 12.54 -14.30
C VAL A 131 26.79 12.97 -15.75
N THR A 132 26.89 12.02 -16.69
CA THR A 132 27.12 12.35 -18.11
C THR A 132 25.96 13.15 -18.71
N ASN A 133 24.72 12.83 -18.35
CA ASN A 133 23.55 13.58 -18.82
C ASN A 133 23.50 14.99 -18.20
N ALA A 134 23.89 15.14 -16.92
CA ALA A 134 24.02 16.44 -16.29
C ALA A 134 25.14 17.26 -16.93
N GLU A 135 26.29 16.66 -17.25
CA GLU A 135 27.39 17.32 -17.96
C GLU A 135 27.02 17.77 -19.38
N LEU A 136 26.09 17.09 -20.05
CA LEU A 136 25.57 17.49 -21.36
C LEU A 136 24.47 18.57 -21.26
N MET A 137 23.61 18.48 -20.24
CA MET A 137 22.49 19.42 -20.06
C MET A 137 22.88 20.70 -19.31
N LEU A 138 23.89 20.68 -18.44
CA LEU A 138 24.34 21.86 -17.69
C LEU A 138 24.90 22.94 -18.62
N PRO A 139 25.81 22.65 -19.57
CA PRO A 139 26.31 23.68 -20.48
C PRO A 139 25.22 24.24 -21.39
N SER A 140 24.28 23.41 -21.85
CA SER A 140 23.17 23.87 -22.70
C SER A 140 22.16 24.72 -21.92
N TRP A 141 21.88 24.38 -20.65
CA TRP A 141 21.04 25.19 -19.77
C TRP A 141 21.72 26.48 -19.34
N VAL A 142 23.04 26.46 -19.09
CA VAL A 142 23.83 27.65 -18.81
C VAL A 142 23.87 28.57 -20.04
N LEU A 143 24.10 28.05 -21.25
CA LEU A 143 24.08 28.85 -22.48
C LEU A 143 22.70 29.48 -22.73
N MET A 144 21.62 28.71 -22.63
CA MET A 144 20.26 29.25 -22.82
C MET A 144 19.86 30.32 -21.78
N ASN A 145 20.34 30.23 -20.54
CA ASN A 145 20.03 31.22 -19.49
C ASN A 145 21.04 32.37 -19.40
N THR A 146 22.23 32.24 -19.99
CA THR A 146 23.23 33.32 -20.03
C THR A 146 23.09 34.18 -21.28
N GLU A 147 22.47 33.69 -22.35
CA GLU A 147 22.12 34.50 -23.53
C GLU A 147 21.13 35.63 -23.22
N GLY A 148 20.21 35.44 -22.26
CA GLY A 148 19.28 36.48 -21.79
C GLY A 148 19.97 37.71 -21.16
N PRO A 149 20.86 37.56 -20.17
CA PRO A 149 21.60 38.67 -19.58
C PRO A 149 22.77 39.18 -20.45
N LEU A 150 23.41 38.34 -21.29
CA LEU A 150 24.44 38.81 -22.23
C LEU A 150 23.85 39.59 -23.41
N GLY A 151 22.68 39.22 -23.92
CA GLY A 151 21.97 40.00 -24.95
C GLY A 151 21.56 41.38 -24.45
N ALA A 152 21.06 41.46 -23.21
CA ALA A 152 20.73 42.73 -22.55
C ALA A 152 21.98 43.60 -22.26
N ALA A 153 23.15 42.99 -22.07
CA ALA A 153 24.41 43.71 -21.90
C ALA A 153 25.05 44.16 -23.23
N LEU A 154 24.84 43.40 -24.33
CA LEU A 154 25.40 43.71 -25.65
C LEU A 154 24.56 44.74 -26.44
N GLU A 155 23.24 44.76 -26.24
CA GLU A 155 22.36 45.82 -26.78
C GLU A 155 22.46 47.14 -25.98
N GLY A 156 23.20 47.14 -24.87
CA GLY A 156 23.33 48.24 -23.91
C GLY A 156 24.40 49.30 -24.19
N THR A 157 25.02 49.36 -25.37
CA THR A 157 25.88 50.51 -25.75
C THR A 157 25.65 50.89 -27.21
N PRO A 158 25.14 52.11 -27.50
CA PRO A 158 25.94 53.31 -27.24
C PRO A 158 25.14 54.52 -26.69
N LYS A 159 25.75 55.26 -25.75
CA LYS A 159 26.06 56.71 -25.86
C LYS A 159 26.43 57.28 -24.49
N THR A 160 27.71 57.56 -24.31
CA THR A 160 28.16 58.67 -23.46
C THR A 160 27.64 59.99 -24.03
N ALA A 161 26.81 60.71 -23.27
CA ALA A 161 26.87 62.16 -23.05
C ALA A 161 25.52 62.68 -22.52
N ALA A 162 25.42 62.90 -21.22
CA ALA A 162 24.91 64.14 -20.61
C ALA A 162 24.71 63.91 -19.10
N GLU A 163 25.36 64.76 -18.33
CA GLU A 163 25.27 64.92 -16.89
C GLU A 163 23.81 65.03 -16.41
N SER A 164 23.51 64.42 -15.26
CA SER A 164 22.72 65.05 -14.18
C SER A 164 22.14 64.00 -13.23
N GLY A 165 22.58 64.07 -11.97
CA GLY A 165 21.67 63.98 -10.83
C GLY A 165 21.30 62.57 -10.36
N GLY A 166 22.02 62.10 -9.35
CA GLY A 166 21.73 60.86 -8.65
C GLY A 166 20.39 60.84 -7.89
N ASP A 167 19.95 59.59 -7.75
CA ASP A 167 19.22 58.97 -6.65
C ASP A 167 17.77 59.37 -6.34
N LYS A 168 16.89 58.56 -6.97
CA LYS A 168 15.99 57.60 -6.32
C LYS A 168 15.07 58.13 -5.21
N SER A 169 13.87 58.47 -5.66
CA SER A 169 12.57 58.00 -5.15
C SER A 169 12.66 57.12 -3.86
N SER A 170 12.20 57.57 -2.69
CA SER A 170 10.77 57.63 -2.30
C SER A 170 10.01 56.37 -2.75
N ALA A 171 9.24 55.63 -1.99
CA ALA A 171 8.52 55.77 -0.73
C ALA A 171 7.80 54.41 -0.63
N ALA A 172 7.86 53.68 0.49
CA ALA A 172 6.86 53.77 1.57
C ALA A 172 5.44 53.45 1.04
N ASN A 173 4.59 52.60 1.61
CA ASN A 173 4.49 51.91 2.88
C ASN A 173 3.09 51.23 2.88
N LYS A 174 2.82 50.36 3.86
CA LYS A 174 1.49 50.01 4.42
C LYS A 174 0.55 49.14 3.57
N GLU A 175 0.28 47.92 4.01
CA GLU A 175 -0.69 47.53 5.07
C GLU A 175 -2.16 47.68 4.67
N ASN A 176 -2.84 46.53 4.71
CA ASN A 176 -4.23 46.32 5.16
C ASN A 176 -5.38 47.03 4.43
N ALA A 177 -6.28 46.23 3.82
CA ALA A 177 -7.70 46.12 4.20
C ALA A 177 -8.61 45.59 3.06
N LYS A 178 -9.18 44.40 3.29
CA LYS A 178 -10.62 44.06 3.26
C LYS A 178 -11.53 44.59 2.12
N SER A 179 -12.17 43.62 1.44
CA SER A 179 -13.64 43.48 1.17
C SER A 179 -14.08 43.34 -0.29
N GLU A 180 -14.62 42.13 -0.56
CA GLU A 180 -15.86 41.79 -1.29
C GLU A 180 -16.06 42.12 -2.77
N GLY A 181 -16.51 41.09 -3.52
CA GLY A 181 -17.18 41.28 -4.80
C GLY A 181 -17.35 40.05 -5.71
N SER A 182 -18.23 39.12 -5.31
CA SER A 182 -19.16 38.37 -6.18
C SER A 182 -18.66 37.46 -7.34
N GLY A 183 -18.91 36.16 -7.19
CA GLY A 183 -19.80 35.42 -8.11
C GLY A 183 -19.19 34.63 -9.27
N GLY A 184 -19.48 33.32 -9.33
CA GLY A 184 -19.46 32.53 -10.56
C GLY A 184 -18.77 31.17 -10.46
N ALA A 185 -19.51 30.15 -10.05
CA ALA A 185 -19.21 28.73 -10.28
C ALA A 185 -19.69 28.33 -11.72
N PRO A 186 -19.68 27.06 -12.22
CA PRO A 186 -19.30 25.79 -11.55
C PRO A 186 -18.75 24.63 -12.48
N VAL A 187 -18.55 23.46 -11.84
CA VAL A 187 -18.72 22.03 -12.27
C VAL A 187 -17.67 21.25 -13.09
N ASP A 188 -17.09 20.26 -12.40
CA ASP A 188 -16.63 18.95 -12.89
C ASP A 188 -17.80 17.97 -13.18
N GLY A 189 -17.74 17.24 -14.30
CA GLY A 189 -18.69 16.16 -14.61
C GLY A 189 -18.12 14.77 -14.34
N ALA A 190 -18.80 13.97 -13.51
CA ALA A 190 -18.57 12.55 -13.33
C ALA A 190 -19.88 11.75 -13.42
N GLY A 191 -19.91 10.82 -14.40
CA GLY A 191 -20.56 9.50 -14.40
C GLY A 191 -22.08 9.36 -14.16
N PRO A 192 -22.81 8.65 -15.05
CA PRO A 192 -24.10 8.06 -14.70
C PRO A 192 -23.94 6.58 -14.29
N ASP A 193 -24.46 6.25 -13.11
CA ASP A 193 -24.87 4.89 -12.74
C ASP A 193 -26.30 4.65 -13.22
N THR A 194 -26.51 3.52 -13.89
CA THR A 194 -27.83 2.98 -14.22
C THR A 194 -28.20 1.88 -13.24
N ALA A 195 -29.43 1.96 -12.72
CA ALA A 195 -30.18 0.79 -12.27
C ALA A 195 -31.66 1.00 -12.60
N LYS A 196 -32.15 0.20 -13.53
CA LYS A 196 -33.36 -0.63 -13.39
C LYS A 196 -33.27 -1.78 -14.38
#